data_AF-A0A2D7RL75-F1
#
_entry.id   AF-A0A2D7RL75-F1
#
_cell.length_a   1.000
_cell.length_b   1.000
_cell.length_c   1.000
_cell.angle_alpha   90.00
_cell.angle_beta   90.00
_cell.angle_gamma   90.00
#
_symmetry.space_group_name_H-M   'P 1'
#
loop_
_entity.id
_entity.type
_entity.pdbx_description
1 polymer ?
#
loop_
_entity_poly.entity_id
_entity_poly.type
_entity_poly.pdbx_seq_one_letter_code
_entity_poly.pdbx_strand_id
1 'polypeptide(L)'
;SHKKDFMLGETYSAADCCMASLLHRINEVRFGSLLESDKLPNLKKYWKIISSRPSYQEGIIDYQTGEWAPEIEKLYGNGPNTYNDLLWSEINRILKEK
;
A
#
# COMPACT_ATOMS: atom_id res chain seq x y z
N SER A 1 11.76 -2.74 16.56
CA SER A 1 10.70 -1.94 15.89
C SER A 1 10.94 -0.47 16.19
N HIS A 2 10.81 0.42 15.20
CA HIS A 2 11.11 1.85 15.32
C HIS A 2 10.10 2.63 16.21
N LYS A 3 8.91 2.08 16.50
CA LYS A 3 7.86 2.64 17.38
C LYS A 3 7.36 4.04 16.99
N LYS A 4 7.66 4.53 15.80
CA LYS A 4 7.18 5.83 15.30
C LYS A 4 6.05 5.64 14.29
N ASP A 5 5.33 6.71 14.02
CA ASP A 5 4.20 6.71 13.09
C ASP A 5 4.62 6.95 11.64
N PHE A 6 5.79 7.56 11.40
CA PHE A 6 6.34 7.82 10.08
C PHE A 6 7.71 7.17 9.88
N MET A 7 8.15 7.09 8.62
CA MET A 7 9.38 6.39 8.22
C MET A 7 10.63 6.95 8.91
N LEU A 8 10.74 8.29 9.00
CA LEU A 8 11.92 8.97 9.55
C LEU A 8 11.70 9.52 10.96
N GLY A 9 10.54 9.32 11.58
CA GLY A 9 10.29 9.82 12.92
C GLY A 9 8.83 10.08 13.24
N GLU A 10 8.59 11.10 14.06
CA GLU A 10 7.25 11.49 14.55
C GLU A 10 6.51 12.42 13.58
N THR A 11 7.21 13.01 12.62
CA THR A 11 6.63 13.93 11.65
C THR A 11 6.64 13.34 10.25
N TYR A 12 5.59 13.66 9.50
CA TYR A 12 5.49 13.30 8.09
C TYR A 12 6.59 14.01 7.29
N SER A 13 7.25 13.25 6.42
CA SER A 13 8.41 13.71 5.65
C SER A 13 8.25 13.41 4.17
N ALA A 14 9.22 13.86 3.36
CA ALA A 14 9.29 13.51 1.94
C ALA A 14 9.34 11.98 1.72
N ALA A 15 9.95 11.22 2.65
CA ALA A 15 9.98 9.76 2.57
C ALA A 15 8.56 9.17 2.58
N ASP A 16 7.70 9.68 3.46
CA ASP A 16 6.32 9.23 3.58
C ASP A 16 5.47 9.62 2.36
N CYS A 17 5.76 10.78 1.77
CA CYS A 17 5.15 11.22 0.52
C CYS A 17 5.48 10.27 -0.65
N CYS A 18 6.75 9.91 -0.81
CA CYS A 18 7.16 8.92 -1.80
C CYS A 18 6.51 7.55 -1.55
N MET A 19 6.43 7.14 -0.28
CA MET A 19 5.79 5.88 0.09
C MET A 19 4.30 5.86 -0.19
N ALA A 20 3.58 6.97 -0.02
CA ALA A 20 2.15 7.05 -0.32
C ALA A 20 1.84 6.61 -1.75
N SER A 21 2.61 7.10 -2.72
CA SER A 21 2.49 6.71 -4.12
C SER A 21 2.80 5.23 -4.34
N LEU A 22 3.89 4.71 -3.77
CA LEU A 22 4.27 3.30 -3.91
C LEU A 22 3.22 2.34 -3.30
N LEU A 23 2.71 2.66 -2.11
CA LEU A 23 1.69 1.86 -1.45
C LEU A 23 0.34 1.92 -2.19
N HIS A 24 -0.01 3.07 -2.78
CA HIS A 24 -1.17 3.15 -3.66
C HIS A 24 -1.04 2.23 -4.88
N ARG A 25 0.14 2.15 -5.49
CA ARG A 25 0.39 1.25 -6.63
C ARG A 25 0.17 -0.22 -6.24
N ILE A 26 0.57 -0.63 -5.03
CA ILE A 26 0.28 -1.99 -4.51
C ILE A 26 -1.22 -2.27 -4.51
N ASN A 27 -2.04 -1.28 -4.13
CA ASN A 27 -3.49 -1.42 -4.15
C ASN A 27 -4.06 -1.45 -5.58
N GLU A 28 -3.56 -0.60 -6.48
CA GLU A 28 -3.97 -0.59 -7.89
C GLU A 28 -3.70 -1.93 -8.59
N VAL A 29 -2.55 -2.56 -8.30
CA VAL A 29 -2.23 -3.90 -8.83
C VAL A 29 -2.90 -5.04 -8.05
N ARG A 30 -3.90 -4.74 -7.22
CA ARG A 30 -4.74 -5.72 -6.50
C ARG A 30 -4.01 -6.58 -5.46
N PHE A 31 -2.94 -6.06 -4.87
CA PHE A 31 -2.27 -6.64 -3.70
C PHE A 31 -2.66 -5.94 -2.38
N GLY A 32 -3.82 -5.25 -2.36
CA GLY A 32 -4.32 -4.51 -1.20
C GLY A 32 -4.43 -5.32 0.09
N SER A 33 -4.61 -6.64 0.00
CA SER A 33 -4.65 -7.54 1.16
C SER A 33 -3.40 -7.43 2.05
N LEU A 34 -2.23 -7.09 1.51
CA LEU A 34 -1.02 -6.82 2.30
C LEU A 34 -1.17 -5.64 3.25
N LEU A 35 -1.81 -4.58 2.77
CA LEU A 35 -1.98 -3.31 3.48
C LEU A 35 -3.03 -3.41 4.58
N GLU A 36 -3.86 -4.45 4.56
CA GLU A 36 -4.95 -4.69 5.50
C GLU A 36 -4.68 -5.85 6.48
N SER A 37 -3.60 -6.60 6.26
CA SER A 37 -3.32 -7.84 6.98
C SER A 37 -2.76 -7.63 8.39
N ASP A 38 -3.31 -8.37 9.35
CA ASP A 38 -2.81 -8.41 10.72
C ASP A 38 -1.47 -9.15 10.87
N LYS A 39 -1.03 -9.88 9.83
CA LYS A 39 0.33 -10.47 9.79
C LYS A 39 1.42 -9.41 9.63
N LEU A 40 1.06 -8.22 9.14
CA LEU A 40 1.98 -7.11 8.90
C LEU A 40 1.49 -5.86 9.65
N PRO A 41 1.41 -5.90 11.00
CA PRO A 41 0.69 -4.88 11.78
C PRO A 41 1.29 -3.49 11.65
N ASN A 42 2.62 -3.37 11.50
CA ASN A 42 3.27 -2.08 11.28
C ASN A 42 2.93 -1.50 9.91
N LEU A 43 2.86 -2.34 8.86
CA LEU A 43 2.48 -1.91 7.52
C LEU A 43 1.01 -1.46 7.51
N LYS A 44 0.12 -2.27 8.11
CA LYS A 44 -1.30 -1.94 8.24
C LYS A 44 -1.52 -0.62 8.96
N LYS A 45 -0.84 -0.42 10.12
CA LYS A 45 -0.90 0.84 10.86
C LYS A 45 -0.39 2.01 10.03
N TYR A 46 0.78 1.85 9.40
CA TYR A 46 1.39 2.89 8.58
C TYR A 46 0.51 3.28 7.40
N TRP A 47 0.01 2.30 6.65
CA TRP A 47 -0.89 2.54 5.53
C TRP A 47 -2.12 3.32 5.95
N LYS A 48 -2.78 2.93 7.05
CA LYS A 48 -3.94 3.66 7.58
C LYS A 48 -3.64 5.13 7.86
N ILE A 49 -2.45 5.45 8.38
CA ILE A 49 -2.03 6.83 8.66
C ILE A 49 -1.79 7.59 7.35
N ILE A 50 -1.10 6.98 6.38
CA ILE A 50 -0.75 7.61 5.12
C ILE A 50 -2.00 7.84 4.25
N SER A 51 -2.86 6.84 4.13
CA SER A 51 -4.06 6.89 3.29
C SER A 51 -5.15 7.82 3.85
N SER A 52 -5.07 8.21 5.13
CA SER A 52 -6.01 9.16 5.75
C SER A 52 -5.59 10.64 5.60
N ARG A 53 -4.45 10.93 4.98
CA ARG A 53 -3.96 12.31 4.87
C ARG A 53 -4.67 13.07 3.74
N PRO A 54 -4.96 14.37 3.90
CA PRO A 54 -5.47 15.20 2.80
C PRO A 54 -4.57 15.17 1.56
N SER A 55 -3.24 15.18 1.76
CA SER A 55 -2.27 15.10 0.67
C SER A 55 -2.35 13.79 -0.14
N TYR A 56 -2.85 12.70 0.46
CA TYR A 56 -3.09 11.45 -0.25
C TYR A 56 -4.32 11.57 -1.16
N GLN A 57 -5.39 12.17 -0.65
CA GLN A 57 -6.60 12.45 -1.43
C GLN A 57 -6.26 13.38 -2.60
N GLU A 58 -5.74 14.57 -2.31
CA GLU A 58 -5.48 15.62 -3.30
C GLU A 58 -4.41 15.22 -4.32
N GLY A 59 -3.33 14.56 -3.86
CA GLY A 59 -2.16 14.27 -4.68
C GLY A 59 -2.21 12.96 -5.45
N ILE A 60 -3.06 12.01 -5.05
CA ILE A 60 -3.10 10.67 -5.65
C ILE A 60 -4.51 10.32 -6.12
N ILE A 61 -5.51 10.40 -5.25
CA ILE A 61 -6.88 9.97 -5.59
C ILE A 61 -7.53 10.95 -6.57
N ASP A 62 -7.51 12.25 -6.25
CA ASP A 62 -8.12 13.29 -7.09
C ASP A 62 -7.33 13.54 -8.39
N TYR A 63 -6.05 13.18 -8.39
CA TYR A 63 -5.18 13.27 -9.57
C TYR A 63 -5.26 12.02 -10.46
N GLN A 64 -6.02 10.99 -10.09
CA GLN A 64 -6.15 9.78 -10.90
C GLN A 64 -6.88 10.16 -12.20
N THR A 65 -6.11 10.39 -13.27
CA THR A 65 -6.68 10.80 -14.55
C THR A 65 -7.50 9.65 -15.11
N GLY A 66 -8.70 9.97 -15.60
CA GLY A 66 -9.71 8.98 -15.99
C GLY A 66 -9.27 7.99 -17.07
N GLU A 67 -8.15 8.23 -17.75
CA GLU A 67 -7.54 7.33 -18.73
C GLU A 67 -6.87 6.09 -18.09
N TRP A 68 -6.35 6.20 -16.87
CA TRP A 68 -5.59 5.09 -16.25
C TRP A 68 -6.47 4.10 -15.50
N ALA A 69 -7.53 4.58 -14.86
CA ALA A 69 -8.47 3.73 -14.13
C ALA A 69 -9.00 2.53 -14.96
N PRO A 70 -9.49 2.72 -16.21
CA PRO A 70 -9.98 1.61 -17.01
C PRO A 70 -8.87 0.64 -17.44
N GLU A 71 -7.63 1.12 -17.66
CA GLU A 71 -6.51 0.24 -18.00
C GLU A 71 -6.08 -0.61 -16.79
N ILE A 72 -6.10 -0.04 -15.57
CA ILE A 72 -5.84 -0.80 -14.35
C ILE A 72 -6.92 -1.87 -14.13
N GLU A 73 -8.19 -1.54 -14.32
CA GLU A 73 -9.29 -2.51 -14.25
C GLU A 73 -9.17 -3.60 -15.33
N LYS A 74 -8.78 -3.23 -16.55
CA LYS A 74 -8.56 -4.20 -17.63
C LYS A 74 -7.41 -5.15 -17.34
N LEU A 75 -6.33 -4.66 -16.73
CA LEU A 75 -5.14 -5.47 -16.42
C LEU A 75 -5.34 -6.37 -15.21
N TYR A 76 -5.99 -5.88 -14.15
CA TYR A 76 -6.03 -6.57 -12.86
C TYR A 76 -7.45 -6.96 -12.41
N GLY A 77 -8.49 -6.55 -13.12
CA GLY A 77 -9.89 -6.81 -12.79
C GLY A 77 -10.31 -6.14 -11.48
N ASN A 78 -11.37 -6.66 -10.87
CA ASN A 78 -11.90 -6.20 -9.58
C ASN A 78 -11.62 -7.16 -8.42
N GLY A 79 -10.94 -8.27 -8.69
CA GLY A 79 -10.56 -9.28 -7.70
C GLY A 79 -9.11 -9.11 -7.20
N PRO A 80 -8.66 -10.01 -6.33
CA PRO A 80 -7.25 -10.11 -5.97
C PRO A 80 -6.38 -10.35 -7.21
N ASN A 81 -5.13 -9.89 -7.15
CA ASN A 81 -4.17 -10.16 -8.21
C ASN A 81 -3.99 -11.68 -8.43
N THR A 82 -3.79 -12.11 -9.68
CA THR A 82 -3.52 -13.51 -10.06
C THR A 82 -2.40 -14.17 -9.26
N TYR A 83 -1.41 -13.39 -8.80
CA TYR A 83 -0.26 -13.88 -8.02
C TYR A 83 -0.41 -13.71 -6.51
N ASN A 84 -1.62 -13.45 -6.00
CA ASN A 84 -1.86 -13.21 -4.57
C ASN A 84 -1.43 -14.40 -3.69
N ASP A 85 -1.62 -15.64 -4.16
CA ASP A 85 -1.18 -16.83 -3.43
C ASP A 85 0.35 -16.93 -3.35
N LEU A 86 1.04 -16.65 -4.46
CA LEU A 86 2.51 -16.61 -4.51
C LEU A 86 3.04 -15.55 -3.54
N LEU A 87 2.47 -14.34 -3.60
CA LEU A 87 2.81 -13.25 -2.70
C LEU A 87 2.70 -13.67 -1.22
N TRP A 88 1.56 -14.24 -0.83
CA TRP A 88 1.36 -14.67 0.55
C TRP A 88 2.26 -15.83 0.95
N SER A 89 2.58 -16.74 0.02
CA SER A 89 3.55 -17.82 0.28
C SER A 89 4.92 -17.24 0.65
N GLU A 90 5.41 -16.24 -0.10
CA GLU A 90 6.70 -15.60 0.15
C GLU A 90 6.69 -14.77 1.43
N ILE A 91 5.63 -13.99 1.68
CA ILE A 91 5.50 -13.24 2.94
C ILE A 91 5.50 -14.20 4.13
N ASN A 92 4.74 -15.30 4.07
CA ASN A 92 4.70 -16.27 5.15
C ASN A 92 6.05 -16.98 5.34
N ARG A 93 6.80 -17.24 4.26
CA ARG A 93 8.17 -17.79 4.34
C ARG A 93 9.10 -16.82 5.07
N ILE A 94 9.14 -15.55 4.65
CA ILE A 94 9.97 -14.50 5.26
C ILE A 94 9.61 -14.29 6.73
N LEU A 95 8.33 -14.33 7.09
CA LEU A 95 7.89 -14.17 8.48
C LEU A 95 8.28 -15.35 9.38
N LYS A 96 8.47 -16.55 8.83
CA LYS A 96 8.94 -17.73 9.58
C LYS A 96 10.46 -17.74 9.76
N GLU A 97 11.19 -17.08 8.89
CA GLU A 97 12.67 -16.98 8.92
C GLU A 97 13.17 -15.92 9.91
N LYS A 98 12.28 -15.07 10.43
CA LYS A 98 12.58 -14.04 11.44
C LYS A 98 12.26 -14.52 12.85
#